data_AF-A0A928NU99-F1
#
_entry.id   AF-A0A928NU99-F1
#
_cell.length_a   1.000
_cell.length_b   1.000
_cell.length_c   1.000
_cell.angle_alpha   90.00
_cell.angle_beta   90.00
_cell.angle_gamma   90.00
#
_symmetry.space_group_name_H-M   'P 1'
#
loop_
_entity.id
_entity.type
_entity.pdbx_description
1 polymer ?
#
loop_
_entity_poly.entity_id
_entity_poly.type
_entity_poly.pdbx_seq_one_letter_code
_entity_poly.pdbx_strand_id
1 'polypeptide(L)'
;MDTFIYLLSSIIYLLCGIAMLLLAVRAILSWFPDIRGGIVNVIYSFTEPLLVPVRKLLYKAGLQSLMTPLDFSFIITYLLLVVIRLICGSFL
;
A
#
# COMPACT_ATOMS: atom_id res chain seq x y z
N MET A 1 18.07 16.98 15.44
CA MET A 1 17.29 16.62 14.24
C MET A 1 16.93 17.91 13.55
N ASP A 2 17.30 18.09 12.29
CA ASP A 2 16.93 19.30 11.55
C ASP A 2 15.40 19.36 11.43
N THR A 3 14.80 20.51 11.73
CA THR A 3 13.33 20.72 11.68
C THR A 3 12.75 20.27 10.33
N PHE A 4 13.52 20.44 9.27
CA PHE A 4 13.20 19.97 7.93
C PHE A 4 13.01 18.44 7.87
N ILE A 5 13.92 17.66 8.47
CA ILE A 5 13.87 16.19 8.50
C ILE A 5 12.64 15.71 9.28
N TYR A 6 12.34 16.39 10.40
CA TYR A 6 11.15 16.07 11.21
C TYR A 6 9.85 16.29 10.44
N LEU A 7 9.71 17.44 9.76
CA LEU A 7 8.52 17.75 8.96
C LEU A 7 8.35 16.76 7.80
N LEU A 8 9.45 16.46 7.08
CA LEU A 8 9.42 15.50 5.98
C LEU A 8 9.01 14.11 6.46
N SER A 9 9.60 13.63 7.57
CA SER A 9 9.28 12.32 8.15
C SER A 9 7.83 12.26 8.64
N SER A 10 7.31 13.35 9.21
CA SER A 10 5.90 13.46 9.63
C SER A 10 4.93 13.30 8.47
N ILE A 11 5.20 13.98 7.35
CA ILE A 11 4.35 13.93 6.16
C ILE A 11 4.34 12.50 5.58
N ILE A 12 5.52 11.89 5.43
CA ILE A 12 5.64 10.53 4.89
C ILE A 12 4.94 9.53 5.83
N TYR A 13 5.14 9.67 7.14
CA TYR A 13 4.50 8.80 8.14
C TYR A 13 2.96 8.84 8.05
N LEU A 14 2.40 10.03 7.86
CA LEU A 14 0.95 10.24 7.71
C LEU A 14 0.45 9.66 6.39
N LEU A 15 1.13 9.94 5.27
CA LEU A 15 0.77 9.40 3.95
C LEU A 15 0.81 7.86 3.91
N CYS A 16 1.83 7.26 4.51
CA CYS A 16 1.91 5.80 4.66
C CYS A 16 0.73 5.26 5.47
N GLY A 17 0.33 5.93 6.55
CA GLY A 17 -0.85 5.55 7.33
C GLY A 17 -2.15 5.56 6.50
N ILE A 18 -2.37 6.61 5.70
CA ILE A 18 -3.52 6.70 4.80
C ILE A 18 -3.48 5.58 3.74
N ALA A 19 -2.32 5.35 3.13
CA ALA A 19 -2.14 4.30 2.14
C ALA A 19 -2.43 2.90 2.72
N MET A 20 -1.96 2.62 3.93
CA MET A 20 -2.24 1.37 4.64
C MET A 20 -3.74 1.21 4.94
N LEU A 21 -4.42 2.29 5.34
CA LEU A 21 -5.87 2.27 5.56
C LEU A 21 -6.64 1.98 4.27
N LEU A 22 -6.30 2.66 3.17
CA LEU A 22 -6.93 2.43 1.87
C LEU A 22 -6.72 0.99 1.37
N LEU A 23 -5.51 0.45 1.57
CA LEU A 23 -5.22 -0.95 1.29
C LEU A 23 -6.09 -1.87 2.16
N ALA A 24 -6.19 -1.64 3.47
CA ALA A 24 -7.06 -2.44 4.33
C ALA A 24 -8.53 -2.40 3.89
N VAL A 25 -9.06 -1.22 3.55
CA VAL A 25 -10.42 -1.08 3.01
C VAL A 25 -10.57 -1.83 1.69
N ARG A 26 -9.59 -1.73 0.79
CA ARG A 26 -9.59 -2.50 -0.47
C ARG A 26 -9.61 -4.01 -0.23
N ALA A 27 -8.88 -4.51 0.76
CA ALA A 27 -8.88 -5.93 1.11
C ALA A 27 -10.24 -6.40 1.65
N ILE A 28 -10.96 -5.53 2.36
CA ILE A 28 -12.35 -5.82 2.78
C ILE A 28 -13.27 -5.81 1.56
N LEU A 29 -13.15 -4.81 0.68
CA LEU A 29 -13.97 -4.68 -0.53
C LEU A 29 -13.80 -5.85 -1.50
N SER A 30 -12.62 -6.49 -1.55
CA SER A 30 -12.40 -7.64 -2.43
C SER A 30 -13.22 -8.87 -2.03
N TRP A 31 -13.73 -8.96 -0.80
CA TRP A 31 -14.69 -9.99 -0.38
C TRP A 31 -16.11 -9.73 -0.87
N PHE A 32 -16.41 -8.51 -1.31
CA PHE A 32 -17.74 -8.10 -1.78
C PHE A 32 -17.68 -7.66 -3.25
N PRO A 33 -17.44 -8.58 -4.20
CA PRO A 33 -17.21 -8.26 -5.61
C PRO A 33 -18.41 -7.57 -6.30
N ASP A 34 -19.61 -7.68 -5.73
CA ASP A 34 -20.83 -7.06 -6.25
C ASP A 34 -20.97 -5.58 -5.87
N ILE A 35 -20.20 -5.09 -4.88
CA ILE A 35 -20.22 -3.68 -4.48
C ILE A 35 -19.47 -2.87 -5.54
N ARG A 36 -20.22 -2.09 -6.31
CA ARG A 36 -19.69 -1.17 -7.32
C ARG A 36 -20.15 0.25 -7.03
N GLY A 37 -19.31 1.22 -7.36
CA GLY A 37 -19.63 2.63 -7.19
C GLY A 37 -18.41 3.53 -7.29
N GLY A 38 -18.64 4.85 -7.33
CA GLY A 38 -17.57 5.84 -7.42
C GLY A 38 -16.55 5.72 -6.29
N ILE A 39 -17.00 5.46 -5.06
CA ILE A 39 -16.13 5.31 -3.89
C ILE A 39 -15.18 4.11 -4.00
N VAL A 40 -15.68 2.98 -4.51
CA VAL A 40 -14.87 1.76 -4.73
C VAL A 40 -13.82 2.06 -5.80
N ASN A 41 -14.22 2.66 -6.92
CA ASN A 41 -13.29 3.02 -7.98
C ASN A 41 -12.18 3.95 -7.47
N VAL A 42 -12.53 4.95 -6.66
CA VAL A 42 -11.55 5.86 -6.04
C VAL A 42 -10.54 5.09 -5.19
N ILE A 43 -11.00 4.19 -4.32
CA ILE A 43 -10.10 3.37 -3.47
C ILE A 43 -9.16 2.53 -4.33
N TYR A 44 -9.67 1.89 -5.38
CA TYR A 44 -8.84 1.10 -6.28
C TYR A 44 -7.85 1.99 -7.06
N SER A 45 -8.26 3.17 -7.51
CA SER A 45 -7.39 4.12 -8.22
C SER A 45 -6.25 4.65 -7.36
N PHE A 46 -6.46 4.87 -6.06
CA PHE A 46 -5.39 5.31 -5.14
C PHE A 46 -4.47 4.17 -4.72
N THR A 47 -4.99 2.95 -4.62
CA THR A 47 -4.21 1.79 -4.16
C THR A 47 -3.44 1.08 -5.28
N GLU A 48 -3.92 1.11 -6.53
CA GLU A 48 -3.25 0.47 -7.67
C GLU A 48 -1.81 0.97 -7.91
N PRO A 49 -1.52 2.29 -7.91
CA PRO A 49 -0.16 2.78 -8.07
C PRO A 49 0.84 2.27 -7.01
N LEU A 50 0.35 1.87 -5.83
CA LEU A 50 1.18 1.28 -4.78
C LEU A 50 1.46 -0.21 -5.03
N LEU A 51 0.48 -0.94 -5.58
CA LEU A 51 0.58 -2.37 -5.87
C LEU A 51 1.35 -2.67 -7.16
N VAL A 52 1.18 -1.85 -8.20
CA VAL A 52 1.79 -2.06 -9.53
C VAL A 52 3.31 -2.23 -9.48
N PRO A 53 4.10 -1.41 -8.74
CA PRO A 53 5.54 -1.60 -8.62
C PRO A 53 5.90 -2.96 -8.04
N VAL A 54 5.20 -3.39 -6.97
CA VAL A 54 5.43 -4.69 -6.34
C VAL A 54 5.06 -5.83 -7.28
N ARG A 55 3.92 -5.71 -7.98
CA ARG A 55 3.50 -6.68 -9.02
C ARG A 55 4.54 -6.81 -10.13
N LYS A 56 5.09 -5.69 -10.61
CA LYS A 56 6.15 -5.69 -11.64
C LYS A 56 7.43 -6.36 -11.13
N LEU A 57 7.80 -6.16 -9.87
CA LEU A 57 8.95 -6.83 -9.26
C LEU A 57 8.74 -8.35 -9.14
N LEU A 58 7.57 -8.79 -8.66
CA LEU A 58 7.21 -10.20 -8.59
C LEU A 58 7.22 -10.87 -9.96
N TYR A 59 6.67 -10.19 -10.98
CA TYR A 59 6.69 -10.68 -12.35
C TYR A 59 8.12 -10.86 -12.88
N LYS A 60 8.99 -9.86 -12.69
CA LYS A 60 10.41 -9.94 -13.07
C LYS A 60 11.18 -11.04 -12.32
N ALA A 61 10.79 -11.34 -11.10
CA ALA A 61 11.38 -12.41 -10.29
C ALA A 61 10.85 -13.82 -10.65
N GLY A 62 9.94 -13.94 -11.62
CA GLY A 62 9.30 -15.22 -11.97
C GLY A 62 8.30 -15.72 -10.92
N LEU A 63 7.95 -14.90 -9.92
CA LEU A 63 7.04 -15.21 -8.82
C LEU A 63 5.57 -14.90 -9.15
N GLN A 64 5.22 -14.97 -10.44
CA GLN A 64 3.87 -14.72 -10.93
C GLN A 64 2.82 -15.69 -10.38
N SER A 65 3.23 -16.89 -9.95
CA SER A 65 2.37 -17.86 -9.26
C SER A 65 1.88 -17.36 -7.89
N LEU A 66 2.55 -16.37 -7.28
CA LEU A 66 2.09 -15.71 -6.06
C LEU A 66 1.00 -14.64 -6.34
N MET A 67 0.59 -14.45 -7.59
CA MET A 67 -0.44 -13.46 -7.95
C MET A 67 -1.84 -14.09 -8.07
N THR A 68 -1.96 -15.41 -7.95
CA THR A 68 -3.22 -16.15 -8.02
C THR A 68 -3.28 -17.21 -6.92
N PRO A 69 -4.43 -17.43 -6.23
CA PRO A 69 -5.68 -16.66 -6.17
C PRO A 69 -5.68 -15.54 -5.10
N LEU A 70 -4.68 -15.51 -4.22
CA LEU A 70 -4.46 -14.43 -3.25
C LEU A 70 -3.44 -13.46 -3.84
N ASP A 71 -3.78 -12.18 -3.91
CA ASP A 71 -2.91 -11.16 -4.49
C ASP A 71 -1.79 -10.84 -3.48
N PHE A 72 -0.73 -11.68 -3.40
CA PHE A 72 0.38 -11.50 -2.43
C PHE A 72 1.08 -10.15 -2.57
N SER A 73 0.94 -9.51 -3.73
CA SER A 73 1.36 -8.13 -3.97
C SER A 73 0.80 -7.17 -2.92
N PHE A 74 -0.42 -7.41 -2.42
CA PHE A 74 -1.04 -6.67 -1.34
C PHE A 74 -0.24 -6.75 -0.04
N ILE A 75 0.05 -7.98 0.42
CA ILE A 75 0.75 -8.25 1.68
C ILE A 75 2.15 -7.65 1.64
N ILE A 76 2.86 -7.85 0.53
CA ILE A 76 4.21 -7.32 0.34
C ILE A 76 4.18 -5.79 0.34
N THR A 77 3.24 -5.16 -0.37
CA THR A 77 3.09 -3.71 -0.37
C THR A 77 2.79 -3.17 1.03
N TYR A 78 1.90 -3.83 1.76
CA TYR A 78 1.57 -3.46 3.14
C TYR A 78 2.80 -3.55 4.05
N LEU A 79 3.58 -4.62 3.93
CA LEU A 79 4.80 -4.82 4.71
C LEU A 79 5.87 -3.76 4.38
N LEU A 80 6.04 -3.41 3.10
CA LEU A 80 6.92 -2.32 2.70
C LEU A 80 6.50 -0.98 3.32
N LEU A 81 5.20 -0.68 3.34
CA LEU A 81 4.68 0.53 3.99
C LEU A 81 4.93 0.51 5.51
N VAL A 82 4.81 -0.65 6.17
CA VAL A 82 5.16 -0.79 7.59
C VAL A 82 6.64 -0.47 7.81
N VAL A 83 7.55 -1.02 6.98
CA VAL A 83 8.99 -0.74 7.07
C VAL A 83 9.27 0.75 6.90
N ILE A 84 8.70 1.39 5.87
CA ILE A 84 8.84 2.84 5.66
C ILE A 84 8.35 3.62 6.88
N ARG A 85 7.22 3.22 7.45
CA ARG A 85 6.62 3.89 8.60
C ARG A 85 7.42 3.71 9.89
N LEU A 86 8.05 2.56 10.09
CA LEU A 86 8.98 2.32 11.20
C LEU A 86 10.23 3.21 11.07
N ILE A 87 10.78 3.31 9.87
CA ILE A 87 11.93 4.17 9.58
C ILE A 87 11.55 5.62 9.84
N CYS A 88 10.48 6.14 9.23
CA CYS A 88 10.03 7.52 9.44
C CYS A 88 9.65 7.80 10.91
N GLY A 89 9.08 6.80 11.60
CA GLY A 89 8.72 6.89 13.02
C GLY A 89 9.93 7.03 13.95
N SER A 90 11.11 6.54 13.56
CA SER A 90 12.33 6.72 14.36
C SER A 90 12.85 8.16 14.38
N PHE A 91 12.34 9.03 13.51
CA PHE A 91 12.71 10.45 13.43
C PHE A 91 11.65 11.39 14.04
N LEU A 92 10.53 10.85 14.51
CA LEU A 92 9.43 11.55 15.18
C LEU A 92 9.63 11.56 16.70
#